data_AF-R9LCB4-F1
#
_entry.id   AF-R9LCB4-F1
#
_cell.length_a   1.000
_cell.length_b   1.000
_cell.length_c   1.000
_cell.angle_alpha   90.00
_cell.angle_beta   90.00
_cell.angle_gamma   90.00
#
_symmetry.space_group_name_H-M   'P 1'
#
loop_
_entity.id
_entity.type
_entity.pdbx_description
1 polymer ?
#
loop_
_entity_poly.entity_id
_entity_poly.type
_entity_poly.pdbx_seq_one_letter_code
_entity_poly.pdbx_strand_id
1 'polypeptide(L)'
;SMFRYYITQESLDVGTYPLMDGKTITELAAWVKVEQDSITAFGCIDYPQPLTAEQEREYALLPASQNPQALDSIGHAAEAAQLPDAPEQTLDEYPMPDPAMREDDLKNCGYQDGDLLPLSKERALELFEQDLTVYAVVDRGGAEMLFDREEFESQLPGTVFALSREEWEESPAFDALVQDRLNRQQKREQAFLSHEGDCFAIYQVKDDDSLREIRFEGLDWLQSIGREVERENYNLIYTAPLSGKDTPEVVAEQLFYRFNNEHPRDYHSPSMSVSDIVAIRQDGALSCHYCDSFGFQQITGFLDGNPLKNAEMSMEDDYGMIDGIINNGPKEPTVAQLEQQARSGQPISLMDLAAAVHREDGDKRKSVVEQLHQQPKQESKKTAPKKSAEREL
;
A
#
# COMPACT_ATOMS: atom_id res chain seq x y z
N SER A 1 28.21 -12.96 31.45
CA SER A 1 27.01 -12.23 31.93
C SER A 1 25.90 -13.23 32.12
N MET A 2 25.05 -13.02 33.13
CA MET A 2 23.79 -13.76 33.28
C MET A 2 22.64 -12.89 32.77
N PHE A 3 21.61 -13.55 32.25
CA PHE A 3 20.37 -12.97 31.77
C PHE A 3 19.32 -13.18 32.87
N ARG A 4 18.87 -12.08 33.46
CA ARG A 4 17.89 -12.07 34.55
C ARG A 4 16.48 -12.00 34.02
N TYR A 5 15.60 -12.80 34.60
CA TYR A 5 14.18 -12.84 34.31
C TYR A 5 13.37 -12.73 35.60
N TYR A 6 12.31 -11.93 35.59
CA TYR A 6 11.42 -11.76 36.73
C TYR A 6 10.31 -12.83 36.72
N ILE A 7 10.07 -13.42 37.89
CA ILE A 7 8.96 -14.34 38.13
C ILE A 7 7.75 -13.48 38.55
N THR A 8 6.73 -13.43 37.69
CA THR A 8 5.47 -12.75 37.97
C THR A 8 4.44 -13.75 38.52
N GLN A 9 3.24 -13.26 38.88
CA GLN A 9 2.14 -14.13 39.26
C GLN A 9 1.80 -15.13 38.14
N GLU A 10 1.84 -14.70 36.88
CA GLU A 10 1.58 -15.57 35.72
C GLU A 10 2.65 -16.67 35.60
N SER A 11 3.93 -16.36 35.83
CA SER A 11 4.98 -17.39 35.82
C SER A 11 4.84 -18.37 37.00
N LEU A 12 4.30 -17.94 38.15
CA LEU A 12 3.98 -18.83 39.27
C LEU A 12 2.81 -19.76 38.94
N ASP A 13 1.81 -19.27 38.22
CA ASP A 13 0.65 -20.07 37.80
C ASP A 13 1.04 -21.16 36.78
N VAL A 14 2.07 -20.92 35.95
CA VAL A 14 2.70 -21.95 35.09
C VAL A 14 3.45 -22.99 35.92
N GLY A 15 4.00 -22.60 37.08
CA GLY A 15 4.55 -23.50 38.10
C GLY A 15 5.81 -24.28 37.70
N THR A 16 6.35 -24.03 36.51
CA THR A 16 7.57 -24.66 35.99
C THR A 16 8.40 -23.64 35.22
N TYR A 17 9.70 -23.87 35.10
CA TYR A 17 10.62 -22.95 34.43
C TYR A 17 11.61 -23.70 33.52
N PRO A 18 12.07 -23.07 32.43
CA PRO A 18 13.04 -23.66 31.51
C PRO A 18 14.23 -24.28 32.24
N LEU A 19 14.55 -25.53 31.93
CA LEU A 19 15.69 -26.22 32.52
C LEU A 19 16.94 -25.85 31.71
N MET A 20 17.88 -25.17 32.35
CA MET A 20 19.18 -24.81 31.78
C MET A 20 20.27 -25.07 32.80
N ASP A 21 21.38 -25.63 32.33
CA ASP A 21 22.56 -25.89 33.16
C ASP A 21 23.16 -24.57 33.64
N GLY A 22 23.30 -24.41 34.96
CA GLY A 22 23.82 -23.19 35.58
C GLY A 22 22.76 -22.11 35.86
N LYS A 23 21.46 -22.41 35.75
CA LYS A 23 20.40 -21.50 36.18
C LYS A 23 20.40 -21.30 37.70
N THR A 24 20.19 -20.07 38.14
CA THR A 24 20.06 -19.72 39.56
C THR A 24 18.71 -19.07 39.81
N ILE A 25 17.90 -19.65 40.69
CA ILE A 25 16.58 -19.12 41.06
C ILE A 25 16.71 -18.44 42.42
N THR A 26 16.27 -17.19 42.49
CA THR A 26 16.19 -16.41 43.72
C THR A 26 14.73 -16.06 43.98
N GLU A 27 14.09 -16.78 44.90
CA GLU A 27 12.72 -16.48 45.33
C GLU A 27 12.73 -15.39 46.41
N LEU A 28 11.82 -14.42 46.30
CA LEU A 28 11.67 -13.36 47.28
C LEU A 28 10.56 -13.75 48.27
N ALA A 29 10.82 -13.56 49.57
CA ALA A 29 9.84 -13.90 50.61
C ALA A 29 8.55 -13.05 50.56
N ALA A 30 8.57 -11.94 49.82
CA ALA A 30 7.43 -11.10 49.53
C ALA A 30 7.60 -10.51 48.12
N TRP A 31 6.49 -10.18 47.46
CA TRP A 31 6.52 -9.53 46.15
C TRP A 31 7.13 -8.14 46.24
N VAL A 32 7.92 -7.78 45.23
CA VAL A 32 8.59 -6.50 45.09
C VAL A 32 8.23 -5.92 43.74
N LYS A 33 7.99 -4.60 43.70
CA LYS A 33 7.82 -3.91 42.43
C LYS A 33 9.17 -3.54 41.82
N VAL A 34 9.37 -3.89 40.57
CA VAL A 34 10.61 -3.71 39.80
C VAL A 34 10.31 -2.95 38.49
N GLU A 35 11.34 -2.43 37.84
CA GLU A 35 11.21 -1.61 36.60
C GLU A 35 10.26 -0.41 36.78
N GLN A 36 10.61 0.55 37.65
CA GLN A 36 9.82 1.77 37.89
C GLN A 36 8.35 1.51 38.30
N ASP A 37 8.11 0.57 39.22
CA ASP A 37 6.78 0.17 39.69
C ASP A 37 5.85 -0.50 38.66
N SER A 38 6.36 -0.85 37.48
CA SER A 38 5.56 -1.45 36.40
C SER A 38 5.37 -2.97 36.53
N ILE A 39 6.34 -3.69 37.11
CA ILE A 39 6.30 -5.15 37.22
C ILE A 39 6.26 -5.57 38.68
N THR A 40 5.31 -6.45 39.05
CA THR A 40 5.28 -7.09 40.37
C THR A 40 5.98 -8.44 40.30
N ALA A 41 7.18 -8.53 40.88
CA ALA A 41 8.02 -9.71 40.87
C ALA A 41 8.00 -10.44 42.22
N PHE A 42 7.84 -11.77 42.18
CA PHE A 42 7.87 -12.67 43.34
C PHE A 42 9.22 -13.39 43.48
N GLY A 43 10.10 -13.22 42.49
CA GLY A 43 11.45 -13.76 42.46
C GLY A 43 12.12 -13.41 41.13
N CYS A 44 13.35 -13.87 40.96
CA CYS A 44 14.05 -13.79 39.68
C CYS A 44 14.82 -15.07 39.37
N ILE A 45 15.02 -15.33 38.08
CA ILE A 45 15.82 -16.44 37.57
C ILE A 45 16.93 -15.87 36.71
N ASP A 46 18.16 -16.24 37.02
CA ASP A 46 19.34 -15.86 36.27
C ASP A 46 19.78 -17.05 35.41
N TYR A 47 19.77 -16.88 34.09
CA TYR A 47 20.25 -17.86 33.11
C TYR A 47 21.62 -17.47 32.54
N PRO A 48 22.49 -18.43 32.21
CA PRO A 48 23.78 -18.14 31.58
C PRO A 48 23.66 -17.76 30.09
N GLN A 49 22.53 -18.07 29.45
CA GLN A 49 22.17 -17.73 28.06
C GLN A 49 20.77 -17.10 28.03
N PRO A 50 20.45 -16.26 27.02
CA PRO A 50 19.13 -15.68 26.91
C PRO A 50 18.10 -16.76 26.61
N LEU A 51 16.88 -16.60 27.14
CA LEU A 51 15.73 -17.38 26.70
C LEU A 51 15.33 -16.97 25.29
N THR A 52 14.72 -17.89 24.54
CA THR A 52 14.08 -17.53 23.27
C THR A 52 12.75 -16.83 23.52
N ALA A 53 12.27 -16.04 22.56
CA ALA A 53 10.98 -15.34 22.66
C ALA A 53 9.79 -16.30 22.90
N GLU A 54 9.88 -17.54 22.39
CA GLU A 54 8.89 -18.59 22.65
C GLU A 54 8.92 -19.05 24.11
N GLN A 55 10.11 -19.23 24.70
CA GLN A 55 10.26 -19.61 26.10
C GLN A 55 9.85 -18.49 27.07
N GLU A 56 10.12 -17.24 26.73
CA GLU A 56 9.66 -16.09 27.53
C GLU A 56 8.12 -16.05 27.59
N ARG A 57 7.46 -16.33 26.46
CA ARG A 57 5.99 -16.40 26.38
C ARG A 57 5.41 -17.65 27.04
N GLU A 58 5.96 -18.83 26.78
CA GLU A 58 5.45 -20.11 27.29
C GLU A 58 5.52 -20.17 28.83
N TYR A 59 6.58 -19.64 29.41
CA TYR A 59 6.81 -19.65 30.86
C TYR A 59 6.46 -18.32 31.54
N ALA A 60 5.89 -17.37 30.77
CA ALA A 60 5.51 -16.03 31.22
C ALA A 60 6.61 -15.30 32.01
N LEU A 61 7.87 -15.46 31.59
CA LEU A 61 9.04 -14.88 32.25
C LEU A 61 9.40 -13.55 31.58
N LEU A 62 9.54 -12.50 32.38
CA LEU A 62 9.85 -11.16 31.86
C LEU A 62 11.36 -10.87 31.93
N PRO A 63 12.04 -10.56 30.82
CA PRO A 63 13.47 -10.20 30.86
C PRO A 63 13.69 -8.89 31.60
N ALA A 64 14.74 -8.84 32.42
CA ALA A 64 15.18 -7.60 33.05
C ALA A 64 15.77 -6.64 32.01
N SER A 65 15.46 -5.35 32.13
CA SER A 65 15.92 -4.30 31.20
C SER A 65 17.46 -4.17 31.13
N GLN A 66 18.15 -4.68 32.16
CA GLN A 66 19.61 -4.67 32.28
C GLN A 66 20.31 -5.83 31.56
N ASN A 67 19.56 -6.75 30.94
CA ASN A 67 20.15 -7.87 30.22
C ASN A 67 20.94 -7.39 28.99
N PRO A 68 22.17 -7.89 28.78
CA PRO A 68 22.96 -7.49 27.62
C PRO A 68 22.27 -7.96 26.33
N GLN A 69 21.98 -7.03 25.41
CA GLN A 69 21.34 -7.34 24.14
C GLN A 69 22.22 -8.30 23.32
N ALA A 70 21.72 -9.50 23.05
CA ALA A 70 22.38 -10.46 22.18
C ALA A 70 22.13 -10.06 20.71
N LEU A 71 23.19 -9.61 20.03
CA LEU A 71 23.22 -9.42 18.59
C LEU A 71 23.27 -10.80 17.91
N ASP A 72 22.12 -11.30 17.46
CA ASP A 72 21.81 -11.59 16.05
C ASP A 72 20.81 -12.74 15.85
N SER A 73 20.00 -12.55 14.80
CA SER A 73 19.26 -13.51 13.98
C SER A 73 17.79 -13.81 14.32
N ILE A 74 16.94 -13.05 13.63
CA ILE A 74 15.70 -13.45 12.92
C ILE A 74 14.74 -14.37 13.69
N GLY A 75 13.72 -13.75 14.28
CA GLY A 75 12.49 -14.41 14.73
C GLY A 75 11.45 -13.34 15.08
N HIS A 76 10.39 -13.27 14.28
CA HIS A 76 9.30 -12.29 14.36
C HIS A 76 8.69 -12.14 15.76
N ALA A 77 8.73 -10.92 16.30
CA ALA A 77 7.81 -10.34 17.28
C ALA A 77 8.14 -8.84 17.41
N ALA A 78 7.73 -8.00 16.47
CA ALA A 78 6.48 -7.25 16.55
C ALA A 78 6.34 -6.46 17.88
N GLU A 79 7.21 -5.49 18.07
CA GLU A 79 6.89 -4.30 18.85
C GLU A 79 6.81 -3.14 17.86
N ALA A 80 5.65 -2.47 17.86
CA ALA A 80 5.10 -1.61 16.82
C ALA A 80 5.90 -0.30 16.63
N ALA A 81 7.13 -0.40 16.12
CA ALA A 81 7.70 0.67 15.33
C ALA A 81 7.03 0.62 13.96
N GLN A 82 6.14 1.58 13.72
CA GLN A 82 5.50 1.84 12.42
C GLN A 82 6.60 1.91 11.35
N LEU A 83 6.77 0.80 10.62
CA LEU A 83 7.21 0.85 9.24
C LEU A 83 6.26 1.83 8.52
N PRO A 84 6.72 2.65 7.56
CA PRO A 84 5.79 3.31 6.67
C PRO A 84 4.93 2.20 6.07
N ASP A 85 3.62 2.23 6.34
CA ASP A 85 2.68 1.23 5.86
C ASP A 85 2.98 0.97 4.38
N ALA A 86 3.10 -0.31 4.01
CA ALA A 86 2.90 -0.68 2.61
C ALA A 86 1.64 0.05 2.17
N PRO A 87 1.67 0.88 1.12
CA PRO A 87 0.61 1.83 0.84
C PRO A 87 -0.70 1.05 0.86
N GLU A 88 -1.61 1.39 1.79
CA GLU A 88 -2.91 0.73 1.86
C GLU A 88 -3.50 0.79 0.46
N GLN A 89 -3.53 -0.36 -0.20
CA GLN A 89 -4.01 -0.47 -1.57
C GLN A 89 -5.53 -0.51 -1.49
N THR A 90 -6.13 0.63 -1.15
CA THR A 90 -7.57 0.78 -1.04
C THR A 90 -8.18 1.07 -2.41
N LEU A 91 -9.43 0.61 -2.59
CA LEU A 91 -10.26 1.00 -3.72
C LEU A 91 -10.57 2.50 -3.63
N ASP A 92 -11.20 3.07 -4.65
CA ASP A 92 -11.56 4.48 -4.60
C ASP A 92 -12.54 4.77 -3.47
N GLU A 93 -12.18 5.74 -2.65
CA GLU A 93 -13.02 6.30 -1.61
C GLU A 93 -13.53 7.68 -2.04
N TYR A 94 -14.67 8.07 -1.46
CA TYR A 94 -15.20 9.41 -1.65
C TYR A 94 -14.20 10.45 -1.12
N PRO A 95 -13.83 11.48 -1.91
CA PRO A 95 -12.89 12.51 -1.46
C PRO A 95 -13.47 13.31 -0.30
N MET A 96 -13.09 12.97 0.93
CA MET A 96 -13.54 13.70 2.12
C MET A 96 -12.82 15.06 2.25
N PRO A 97 -13.52 16.13 2.70
CA PRO A 97 -12.91 17.44 2.91
C PRO A 97 -11.92 17.46 4.09
N ASP A 98 -12.09 16.54 5.04
CA ASP A 98 -11.18 16.29 6.15
C ASP A 98 -10.93 14.78 6.30
N PRO A 99 -9.73 14.27 5.94
CA PRO A 99 -9.39 12.84 6.06
C PRO A 99 -9.38 12.32 7.50
N ALA A 100 -9.26 13.20 8.52
CA ALA A 100 -9.28 12.79 9.92
C ALA A 100 -10.69 12.50 10.44
N MET A 101 -11.72 12.92 9.70
CA MET A 101 -13.12 12.81 10.08
C MET A 101 -13.86 11.79 9.20
N ARG A 102 -14.89 11.17 9.76
CA ARG A 102 -15.75 10.20 9.06
C ARG A 102 -17.20 10.60 9.23
N GLU A 103 -18.05 10.24 8.26
CA GLU A 103 -19.49 10.54 8.34
C GLU A 103 -20.17 10.05 9.63
N ASP A 104 -19.64 8.99 10.24
CA ASP A 104 -20.14 8.46 11.51
C ASP A 104 -19.97 9.45 12.68
N ASP A 105 -19.04 10.41 12.59
CA ASP A 105 -18.87 11.47 13.58
C ASP A 105 -20.11 12.37 13.65
N LEU A 106 -20.71 12.70 12.49
CA LEU A 106 -21.98 13.45 12.46
C LEU A 106 -23.15 12.62 13.02
N LYS A 107 -23.20 11.33 12.68
CA LYS A 107 -24.24 10.41 13.18
C LYS A 107 -24.16 10.27 14.70
N ASN A 108 -22.96 10.23 15.26
CA ASN A 108 -22.73 10.19 16.70
C ASN A 108 -23.20 11.46 17.42
N CYS A 109 -23.18 12.60 16.73
CA CYS A 109 -23.76 13.87 17.21
C CYS A 109 -25.29 13.97 16.98
N GLY A 110 -25.90 12.97 16.35
CA GLY A 110 -27.34 12.91 16.07
C GLY A 110 -27.77 13.56 14.75
N TYR A 111 -26.82 13.96 13.90
CA TYR A 111 -27.12 14.50 12.57
C TYR A 111 -27.16 13.37 11.54
N GLN A 112 -28.24 13.24 10.78
CA GLN A 112 -28.48 12.10 9.88
C GLN A 112 -28.97 12.48 8.47
N ASP A 113 -29.05 13.77 8.16
CA ASP A 113 -29.64 14.25 6.92
C ASP A 113 -28.74 13.97 5.69
N GLY A 114 -27.44 13.75 5.90
CA GLY A 114 -26.48 13.27 4.89
C GLY A 114 -26.01 14.32 3.87
N ASP A 115 -26.56 15.53 3.96
CA ASP A 115 -26.22 16.75 3.22
C ASP A 115 -24.99 17.48 3.75
N LEU A 116 -24.48 17.09 4.92
CA LEU A 116 -23.28 17.65 5.55
C LEU A 116 -22.13 16.65 5.64
N LEU A 117 -20.90 17.17 5.59
CA LEU A 117 -19.65 16.44 5.71
C LEU A 117 -18.87 16.91 6.94
N PRO A 118 -18.40 16.01 7.82
CA PRO A 118 -17.74 16.38 9.06
C PRO A 118 -16.35 16.97 8.84
N LEU A 119 -15.97 17.89 9.71
CA LEU A 119 -14.70 18.60 9.72
C LEU A 119 -14.17 18.74 11.14
N SER A 120 -12.84 18.69 11.27
CA SER A 120 -12.15 19.23 12.43
C SER A 120 -12.26 20.76 12.45
N LYS A 121 -12.10 21.37 13.63
CA LYS A 121 -12.15 22.83 13.77
C LYS A 121 -11.13 23.55 12.88
N GLU A 122 -9.92 23.00 12.77
CA GLU A 122 -8.85 23.59 11.95
C GLU A 122 -9.25 23.58 10.47
N ARG A 123 -9.71 22.43 9.97
CA ARG A 123 -10.13 22.30 8.58
C ARG A 123 -11.36 23.14 8.25
N ALA A 124 -12.29 23.25 9.20
CA ALA A 124 -13.48 24.09 9.08
C ALA A 124 -13.14 25.57 8.92
N LEU A 125 -12.17 26.09 9.69
CA LEU A 125 -11.69 27.47 9.54
C LEU A 125 -11.04 27.72 8.18
N GLU A 126 -10.21 26.79 7.69
CA GLU A 126 -9.56 26.91 6.37
C GLU A 126 -10.58 26.97 5.23
N LEU A 127 -11.61 26.11 5.28
CA LEU A 127 -12.65 26.04 4.26
C LEU A 127 -13.58 27.25 4.33
N PHE A 128 -13.86 27.76 5.53
CA PHE A 128 -14.57 29.02 5.73
C PHE A 128 -13.80 30.21 5.14
N GLU A 129 -12.47 30.26 5.31
CA GLU A 129 -11.61 31.28 4.66
C GLU A 129 -11.58 31.17 3.12
N GLN A 130 -12.07 30.06 2.56
CA GLN A 130 -12.26 29.85 1.13
C GLN A 130 -13.70 30.14 0.67
N ASP A 131 -14.46 30.88 1.47
CA ASP A 131 -15.86 31.28 1.21
C ASP A 131 -16.84 30.09 1.12
N LEU A 132 -16.54 28.95 1.78
CA LEU A 132 -17.46 27.82 1.89
C LEU A 132 -18.31 27.89 3.17
N THR A 133 -19.55 27.40 3.08
CA THR A 133 -20.54 27.46 4.17
C THR A 133 -20.32 26.35 5.18
N VAL A 134 -19.85 26.74 6.37
CA VAL A 134 -19.56 25.84 7.47
C VAL A 134 -20.64 25.90 8.55
N TYR A 135 -20.91 24.76 9.17
CA TYR A 135 -21.90 24.56 10.21
C TYR A 135 -21.26 24.02 11.49
N ALA A 136 -21.78 24.40 12.65
CA ALA A 136 -21.54 23.72 13.92
C ALA A 136 -22.71 22.77 14.21
N VAL A 137 -22.40 21.51 14.50
CA VAL A 137 -23.42 20.53 14.88
C VAL A 137 -23.68 20.64 16.38
N VAL A 138 -24.91 21.01 16.73
CA VAL A 138 -25.35 21.22 18.12
C VAL A 138 -26.04 19.98 18.68
N ASP A 139 -25.92 19.80 20.01
CA ASP A 139 -26.57 18.70 20.73
C ASP A 139 -28.08 18.64 20.40
N ARG A 140 -28.53 17.47 19.91
CA ARG A 140 -29.85 17.13 19.33
C ARG A 140 -29.92 17.09 17.79
N GLY A 141 -28.78 17.07 17.10
CA GLY A 141 -28.74 16.86 15.65
C GLY A 141 -29.17 18.07 14.83
N GLY A 142 -29.08 19.27 15.40
CA GLY A 142 -29.22 20.51 14.63
C GLY A 142 -27.87 20.93 14.04
N ALA A 143 -27.89 21.66 12.93
CA ALA A 143 -26.72 22.31 12.36
C ALA A 143 -26.96 23.82 12.33
N GLU A 144 -26.06 24.59 12.94
CA GLU A 144 -26.09 26.04 12.95
C GLU A 144 -25.00 26.59 12.03
N MET A 145 -25.38 27.38 11.03
CA MET A 145 -24.44 27.99 10.11
C MET A 145 -23.56 29.02 10.82
N LEU A 146 -22.26 29.01 10.52
CA LEU A 146 -21.29 29.93 11.10
C LEU A 146 -21.04 31.10 10.15
N PHE A 147 -21.06 32.32 10.68
CA PHE A 147 -20.95 33.56 9.91
C PHE A 147 -19.62 34.29 10.09
N ASP A 148 -18.93 34.06 11.20
CA ASP A 148 -17.66 34.69 11.52
C ASP A 148 -16.75 33.76 12.32
N ARG A 149 -15.49 34.17 12.48
CA ARG A 149 -14.46 33.36 13.15
C ARG A 149 -14.69 33.27 14.65
N GLU A 150 -15.29 34.30 15.25
CA GLU A 150 -15.60 34.35 16.68
C GLU A 150 -16.60 33.26 17.07
N GLU A 151 -17.55 32.94 16.19
CA GLU A 151 -18.51 31.87 16.41
C GLU A 151 -17.84 30.49 16.55
N PHE A 152 -16.77 30.20 15.80
CA PHE A 152 -15.97 28.95 15.93
C PHE A 152 -15.28 28.83 17.30
N GLU A 153 -14.89 29.94 17.91
CA GLU A 153 -14.27 29.97 19.23
C GLU A 153 -15.30 29.91 20.36
N SER A 154 -16.53 30.32 20.09
CA SER A 154 -17.64 30.26 21.04
C SER A 154 -18.24 28.86 21.21
N GLN A 155 -17.98 27.95 20.26
CA GLN A 155 -18.50 26.59 20.29
C GLN A 155 -17.94 25.78 21.47
N LEU A 156 -18.73 24.80 21.93
CA LEU A 156 -18.33 23.93 23.02
C LEU A 156 -17.10 23.08 22.62
N PRO A 157 -16.19 22.79 23.56
CA PRO A 157 -15.11 21.84 23.31
C PRO A 157 -15.69 20.47 22.91
N GLY A 158 -15.31 19.99 21.72
CA GLY A 158 -15.81 18.73 21.16
C GLY A 158 -16.99 18.87 20.19
N THR A 159 -17.42 20.09 19.85
CA THR A 159 -18.36 20.32 18.74
C THR A 159 -17.75 19.84 17.43
N VAL A 160 -18.52 19.02 16.68
CA VAL A 160 -18.18 18.63 15.31
C VAL A 160 -18.62 19.74 14.37
N PHE A 161 -17.70 20.18 13.51
CA PHE A 161 -18.00 21.11 12.44
C PHE A 161 -18.36 20.35 11.19
N ALA A 162 -19.04 21.01 10.27
CA ALA A 162 -19.47 20.39 9.04
C ALA A 162 -19.49 21.37 7.87
N LEU A 163 -19.36 20.85 6.66
CA LEU A 163 -19.49 21.59 5.40
C LEU A 163 -20.65 21.03 4.58
N SER A 164 -21.31 21.89 3.81
CA SER A 164 -22.28 21.45 2.80
C SER A 164 -21.64 20.47 1.81
N ARG A 165 -22.20 19.26 1.69
CA ARG A 165 -21.76 18.27 0.70
C ARG A 165 -21.83 18.82 -0.71
N GLU A 166 -22.89 19.55 -1.03
CA GLU A 166 -23.09 20.15 -2.35
C GLU A 166 -21.98 21.16 -2.67
N GLU A 167 -21.68 22.08 -1.75
CA GLU A 167 -20.61 23.06 -1.97
C GLU A 167 -19.22 22.42 -2.02
N TRP A 168 -19.00 21.35 -1.25
CA TRP A 168 -17.77 20.58 -1.33
C TRP A 168 -17.57 19.95 -2.70
N GLU A 169 -18.60 19.28 -3.22
CA GLU A 169 -18.58 18.63 -4.53
C GLU A 169 -18.41 19.61 -5.69
N GLU A 170 -18.85 20.87 -5.52
CA GLU A 170 -18.64 21.95 -6.48
C GLU A 170 -17.27 22.65 -6.34
N SER A 171 -16.50 22.31 -5.31
CA SER A 171 -15.23 22.98 -5.03
C SER A 171 -14.08 22.49 -5.92
N PRO A 172 -13.12 23.36 -6.29
CA PRO A 172 -11.91 22.96 -7.01
C PRO A 172 -11.03 21.97 -6.22
N ALA A 173 -11.16 21.94 -4.88
CA ALA A 173 -10.42 21.03 -4.03
C ALA A 173 -10.91 19.58 -4.20
N PHE A 174 -12.23 19.38 -4.30
CA PHE A 174 -12.81 18.08 -4.59
C PHE A 174 -12.36 17.57 -5.97
N ASP A 175 -12.47 18.41 -7.00
CA ASP A 175 -11.97 18.12 -8.34
C ASP A 175 -10.50 17.70 -8.33
N ALA A 176 -9.65 18.44 -7.62
CA ALA A 176 -8.22 18.16 -7.55
C ALA A 176 -7.92 16.79 -6.92
N LEU A 177 -8.65 16.40 -5.87
CA LEU A 177 -8.51 15.09 -5.23
C LEU A 177 -8.93 13.96 -6.17
N VAL A 178 -10.05 14.13 -6.90
CA VAL A 178 -10.49 13.16 -7.92
C VAL A 178 -9.46 13.02 -9.03
N GLN A 179 -8.88 14.12 -9.51
CA GLN A 179 -7.86 14.09 -10.55
C GLN A 179 -6.54 13.48 -10.07
N ASP A 180 -6.09 13.80 -8.86
CA ASP A 180 -4.90 13.18 -8.27
C ASP A 180 -5.06 11.66 -8.14
N ARG A 181 -6.25 11.20 -7.70
CA ARG A 181 -6.62 9.78 -7.70
C ARG A 181 -6.54 9.19 -9.11
N LEU A 182 -7.12 9.84 -10.12
CA LEU A 182 -7.07 9.37 -11.51
C LEU A 182 -5.65 9.26 -12.06
N ASN A 183 -4.71 10.11 -11.62
CA ASN A 183 -3.31 10.04 -12.05
C ASN A 183 -2.55 8.80 -11.51
N ARG A 184 -3.08 8.13 -10.48
CA ARG A 184 -2.45 6.97 -9.81
C ARG A 184 -2.91 5.63 -10.40
N GLN A 185 -2.99 5.55 -11.72
CA GLN A 185 -3.52 4.41 -12.49
C GLN A 185 -2.99 3.04 -12.03
N GLN A 186 -1.66 2.87 -12.00
CA GLN A 186 -1.02 1.59 -11.66
C GLN A 186 -1.31 1.16 -10.22
N LYS A 187 -1.26 2.09 -9.25
CA LYS A 187 -1.54 1.79 -7.84
C LYS A 187 -2.99 1.38 -7.63
N ARG A 188 -3.93 2.08 -8.29
CA ARG A 188 -5.37 1.79 -8.21
C ARG A 188 -5.73 0.46 -8.86
N GLU A 189 -5.14 0.16 -10.01
CA GLU A 189 -5.33 -1.14 -10.66
C GLU A 189 -4.76 -2.26 -9.79
N GLN A 190 -3.59 -2.05 -9.19
CA GLN A 190 -3.00 -3.01 -8.28
C GLN A 190 -3.88 -3.22 -7.03
N ALA A 191 -4.49 -2.17 -6.48
CA ALA A 191 -5.45 -2.24 -5.38
C ALA A 191 -6.70 -3.03 -5.74
N PHE A 192 -7.29 -2.77 -6.92
CA PHE A 192 -8.37 -3.59 -7.44
C PHE A 192 -7.95 -5.06 -7.61
N LEU A 193 -6.74 -5.30 -8.13
CA LEU A 193 -6.20 -6.63 -8.36
C LEU A 193 -5.69 -7.35 -7.10
N SER A 194 -5.55 -6.68 -5.96
CA SER A 194 -5.18 -7.30 -4.68
C SER A 194 -6.33 -7.31 -3.67
N HIS A 195 -7.45 -6.64 -3.97
CA HIS A 195 -8.60 -6.56 -3.07
C HIS A 195 -9.15 -7.95 -2.72
N GLU A 196 -9.34 -8.20 -1.42
CA GLU A 196 -9.83 -9.47 -0.87
C GLU A 196 -11.35 -9.65 -1.00
N GLY A 197 -12.10 -8.54 -1.04
CA GLY A 197 -13.55 -8.54 -1.18
C GLY A 197 -14.02 -8.56 -2.64
N ASP A 198 -15.35 -8.62 -2.81
CA ASP A 198 -15.96 -8.43 -4.12
C ASP A 198 -15.87 -6.95 -4.50
N CYS A 199 -15.39 -6.67 -5.71
CA CYS A 199 -15.21 -5.31 -6.21
C CYS A 199 -15.34 -5.23 -7.73
N PHE A 200 -15.48 -4.01 -8.24
CA PHE A 200 -15.49 -3.75 -9.67
C PHE A 200 -14.55 -2.60 -10.02
N ALA A 201 -14.14 -2.58 -11.29
CA ALA A 201 -13.37 -1.52 -11.90
C ALA A 201 -13.97 -1.16 -13.27
N ILE A 202 -13.99 0.13 -13.59
CA ILE A 202 -14.48 0.67 -14.87
C ILE A 202 -13.29 1.19 -15.65
N TYR A 203 -13.15 0.73 -16.88
CA TYR A 203 -12.12 1.14 -17.81
C TYR A 203 -12.76 1.80 -19.03
N GLN A 204 -12.20 2.93 -19.45
CA GLN A 204 -12.63 3.63 -20.66
C GLN A 204 -11.45 3.86 -21.60
N VAL A 205 -11.73 3.86 -22.91
CA VAL A 205 -10.72 4.12 -23.93
C VAL A 205 -10.09 5.49 -23.71
N LYS A 206 -8.75 5.56 -23.78
CA LYS A 206 -8.02 6.82 -23.61
C LYS A 206 -8.49 7.88 -24.60
N ASP A 207 -8.49 9.13 -24.15
CA ASP A 207 -8.77 10.25 -25.03
C ASP A 207 -7.56 10.60 -25.91
N ASP A 208 -7.20 9.69 -26.81
CA ASP A 208 -6.10 9.81 -27.76
C ASP A 208 -6.62 9.75 -29.21
N ASP A 209 -6.08 10.63 -30.07
CA ASP A 209 -6.47 10.70 -31.48
C ASP A 209 -6.21 9.39 -32.24
N SER A 210 -5.19 8.62 -31.85
CA SER A 210 -4.86 7.31 -32.43
C SER A 210 -5.88 6.22 -32.11
N LEU A 211 -6.74 6.43 -31.10
CA LEU A 211 -7.75 5.47 -30.65
C LEU A 211 -9.17 5.85 -31.09
N ARG A 212 -9.32 6.91 -31.89
CA ARG A 212 -10.64 7.33 -32.41
C ARG A 212 -11.36 6.23 -33.18
N GLU A 213 -10.61 5.35 -33.84
CA GLU A 213 -11.16 4.25 -34.65
C GLU A 213 -11.70 3.08 -33.84
N ILE A 214 -11.42 3.03 -32.52
CA ILE A 214 -11.91 1.98 -31.63
C ILE A 214 -12.91 2.49 -30.57
N ARG A 215 -13.02 3.81 -30.43
CA ARG A 215 -13.89 4.44 -29.44
C ARG A 215 -15.34 4.39 -29.90
N PHE A 216 -16.23 3.96 -29.01
CA PHE A 216 -17.67 3.79 -29.27
C PHE A 216 -17.99 2.69 -30.30
N GLU A 217 -17.04 1.79 -30.56
CA GLU A 217 -17.19 0.70 -31.51
C GLU A 217 -17.31 -0.65 -30.81
N GLY A 218 -18.06 -1.59 -31.38
CA GLY A 218 -18.27 -2.93 -30.81
C GLY A 218 -17.14 -3.92 -31.11
N LEU A 219 -17.20 -5.12 -30.53
CA LEU A 219 -16.18 -6.16 -30.75
C LEU A 219 -16.10 -6.61 -32.21
N ASP A 220 -17.24 -6.68 -32.91
CA ASP A 220 -17.29 -7.02 -34.34
C ASP A 220 -16.48 -6.05 -35.21
N TRP A 221 -16.49 -4.76 -34.86
CA TRP A 221 -15.71 -3.75 -35.56
C TRP A 221 -14.21 -3.95 -35.33
N LEU A 222 -13.78 -4.15 -34.06
CA LEU A 222 -12.39 -4.42 -33.71
C LEU A 222 -11.84 -5.62 -34.48
N GLN A 223 -12.60 -6.71 -34.53
CA GLN A 223 -12.25 -7.89 -35.31
C GLN A 223 -12.12 -7.58 -36.81
N SER A 224 -13.00 -6.74 -37.37
CA SER A 224 -12.98 -6.41 -38.79
C SER A 224 -11.73 -5.63 -39.23
N ILE A 225 -11.16 -4.84 -38.31
CA ILE A 225 -9.93 -4.08 -38.53
C ILE A 225 -8.67 -4.83 -38.05
N GLY A 226 -8.84 -6.08 -37.60
CA GLY A 226 -7.74 -6.93 -37.13
C GLY A 226 -7.12 -6.45 -35.81
N ARG A 227 -7.90 -5.79 -34.95
CA ARG A 227 -7.51 -5.37 -33.60
C ARG A 227 -8.20 -6.21 -32.54
N GLU A 228 -7.59 -6.27 -31.37
CA GLU A 228 -8.16 -6.87 -30.16
C GLU A 228 -8.26 -5.81 -29.07
N VAL A 229 -8.91 -6.17 -27.96
CA VAL A 229 -9.03 -5.28 -26.80
C VAL A 229 -7.72 -5.30 -26.02
N GLU A 230 -6.90 -4.26 -26.20
CA GLU A 230 -5.59 -4.10 -25.56
C GLU A 230 -5.69 -3.22 -24.31
N ARG A 231 -5.19 -3.70 -23.16
CA ARG A 231 -5.25 -2.99 -21.87
C ARG A 231 -4.62 -1.61 -21.92
N GLU A 232 -3.55 -1.44 -22.67
CA GLU A 232 -2.76 -0.22 -22.81
C GLU A 232 -3.56 0.94 -23.42
N ASN A 233 -4.66 0.64 -24.12
CA ASN A 233 -5.53 1.65 -24.74
C ASN A 233 -6.57 2.23 -23.76
N TYR A 234 -6.60 1.77 -22.51
CA TYR A 234 -7.62 2.11 -21.52
C TYR A 234 -7.04 2.84 -20.31
N ASN A 235 -7.85 3.72 -19.73
CA ASN A 235 -7.65 4.29 -18.40
C ASN A 235 -8.61 3.63 -17.41
N LEU A 236 -8.12 3.31 -16.22
CA LEU A 236 -8.92 2.96 -15.06
C LEU A 236 -9.61 4.22 -14.53
N ILE A 237 -10.92 4.27 -14.67
CA ILE A 237 -11.75 5.42 -14.31
C ILE A 237 -12.23 5.32 -12.88
N TYR A 238 -12.75 4.17 -12.48
CA TYR A 238 -13.39 4.02 -11.18
C TYR A 238 -13.19 2.62 -10.62
N THR A 239 -13.06 2.49 -9.31
CA THR A 239 -13.00 1.23 -8.57
C THR A 239 -13.87 1.35 -7.34
N ALA A 240 -14.63 0.32 -7.00
CA ALA A 240 -15.42 0.33 -5.76
C ALA A 240 -15.79 -1.09 -5.31
N PRO A 241 -16.09 -1.28 -4.02
CA PRO A 241 -16.61 -2.54 -3.54
C PRO A 241 -17.94 -2.86 -4.20
N LEU A 242 -18.16 -4.15 -4.47
CA LEU A 242 -19.39 -4.66 -5.02
C LEU A 242 -20.28 -5.17 -3.88
N SER A 243 -21.55 -4.79 -3.91
CA SER A 243 -22.56 -5.27 -2.96
C SER A 243 -23.55 -6.16 -3.68
N GLY A 244 -23.79 -7.36 -3.15
CA GLY A 244 -24.77 -8.29 -3.71
C GLY A 244 -24.15 -9.63 -4.11
N LYS A 245 -24.98 -10.48 -4.73
CA LYS A 245 -24.61 -11.84 -5.18
C LYS A 245 -25.14 -12.14 -6.58
N ASP A 246 -25.47 -11.10 -7.33
CA ASP A 246 -25.88 -11.25 -8.72
C ASP A 246 -24.69 -11.71 -9.57
N THR A 247 -24.98 -12.26 -10.76
CA THR A 247 -23.91 -12.72 -11.65
C THR A 247 -23.17 -11.52 -12.26
N PRO A 248 -21.89 -11.67 -12.63
CA PRO A 248 -21.11 -10.58 -13.22
C PRO A 248 -21.77 -9.89 -14.41
N GLU A 249 -22.51 -10.63 -15.25
CA GLU A 249 -23.22 -10.07 -16.41
C GLU A 249 -24.36 -9.14 -15.97
N VAL A 250 -25.14 -9.55 -14.96
CA VAL A 250 -26.23 -8.75 -14.40
C VAL A 250 -25.66 -7.51 -13.68
N VAL A 251 -24.56 -7.70 -12.94
CA VAL A 251 -23.85 -6.62 -12.26
C VAL A 251 -23.34 -5.58 -13.27
N ALA A 252 -22.78 -6.00 -14.41
CA ALA A 252 -22.31 -5.07 -15.43
C ALA A 252 -23.45 -4.18 -15.98
N GLU A 253 -24.63 -4.76 -16.23
CA GLU A 253 -25.83 -4.01 -16.65
C GLU A 253 -26.32 -3.04 -15.55
N GLN A 254 -26.30 -3.47 -14.28
CA GLN A 254 -26.63 -2.60 -13.14
C GLN A 254 -25.66 -1.42 -13.02
N LEU A 255 -24.36 -1.67 -13.19
CA LEU A 255 -23.33 -0.65 -13.17
C LEU A 255 -23.49 0.32 -14.35
N PHE A 256 -23.81 -0.18 -15.55
CA PHE A 256 -24.14 0.67 -16.68
C PHE A 256 -25.33 1.59 -16.40
N TYR A 257 -26.40 1.07 -15.80
CA TYR A 257 -27.52 1.91 -15.38
C TYR A 257 -27.10 2.95 -14.33
N ARG A 258 -26.39 2.54 -13.28
CA ARG A 258 -25.96 3.42 -12.18
C ARG A 258 -25.06 4.55 -12.69
N PHE A 259 -24.01 4.21 -13.44
CA PHE A 259 -23.05 5.19 -13.95
C PHE A 259 -23.57 5.99 -15.15
N ASN A 260 -24.83 5.82 -15.57
CA ASN A 260 -25.45 6.67 -16.60
C ASN A 260 -26.65 7.47 -16.08
N ASN A 261 -27.34 6.98 -15.05
CA ASN A 261 -28.57 7.60 -14.53
C ASN A 261 -28.41 8.09 -13.07
N GLU A 262 -27.50 7.49 -12.31
CA GLU A 262 -27.24 7.75 -10.89
C GLU A 262 -25.74 8.03 -10.69
N HIS A 263 -25.19 8.96 -11.49
CA HIS A 263 -23.76 9.27 -11.50
C HIS A 263 -23.24 9.55 -10.09
N PRO A 264 -22.26 8.76 -9.60
CA PRO A 264 -21.50 9.13 -8.41
C PRO A 264 -20.88 10.51 -8.61
N ARG A 265 -20.89 11.34 -7.56
CA ARG A 265 -20.41 12.71 -7.65
C ARG A 265 -18.92 12.81 -7.94
N ASP A 266 -18.15 11.80 -7.54
CA ASP A 266 -16.72 11.68 -7.79
C ASP A 266 -16.38 10.96 -9.11
N TYR A 267 -17.37 10.68 -9.96
CA TYR A 267 -17.17 10.11 -11.30
C TYR A 267 -16.97 11.23 -12.34
N HIS A 268 -15.73 11.70 -12.49
CA HIS A 268 -15.38 12.77 -13.43
C HIS A 268 -14.93 12.21 -14.79
N SER A 269 -15.78 11.40 -15.41
CA SER A 269 -15.55 10.83 -16.73
C SER A 269 -16.84 10.83 -17.57
N PRO A 270 -16.75 10.66 -18.90
CA PRO A 270 -17.92 10.49 -19.74
C PRO A 270 -18.80 9.31 -19.29
N SER A 271 -20.09 9.39 -19.58
CA SER A 271 -21.03 8.29 -19.37
C SER A 271 -20.53 7.00 -20.00
N MET A 272 -20.80 5.88 -19.32
CA MET A 272 -20.43 4.56 -19.77
C MET A 272 -21.12 4.23 -21.10
N SER A 273 -20.35 3.73 -22.06
CA SER A 273 -20.78 3.53 -23.44
C SER A 273 -20.10 2.34 -24.11
N VAL A 274 -20.51 2.06 -25.36
CA VAL A 274 -19.85 1.05 -26.20
C VAL A 274 -18.35 1.30 -26.22
N SER A 275 -17.55 0.25 -26.18
CA SER A 275 -16.09 0.24 -25.98
C SER A 275 -15.57 0.34 -24.56
N ASP A 276 -16.41 0.63 -23.57
CA ASP A 276 -15.97 0.61 -22.16
C ASP A 276 -15.95 -0.81 -21.59
N ILE A 277 -15.20 -1.03 -20.52
CA ILE A 277 -15.04 -2.34 -19.89
C ILE A 277 -15.33 -2.26 -18.40
N VAL A 278 -16.14 -3.19 -17.92
CA VAL A 278 -16.38 -3.43 -16.50
C VAL A 278 -15.63 -4.69 -16.09
N ALA A 279 -14.59 -4.54 -15.29
CA ALA A 279 -13.91 -5.66 -14.66
C ALA A 279 -14.55 -5.94 -13.30
N ILE A 280 -14.89 -7.20 -13.04
CA ILE A 280 -15.58 -7.64 -11.82
C ILE A 280 -14.75 -8.72 -11.18
N ARG A 281 -14.40 -8.51 -9.92
CA ARG A 281 -13.85 -9.51 -9.04
C ARG A 281 -14.92 -9.95 -8.06
N GLN A 282 -15.27 -11.23 -8.12
CA GLN A 282 -16.30 -11.81 -7.26
C GLN A 282 -15.90 -13.23 -6.86
N ASP A 283 -15.99 -13.56 -5.58
CA ASP A 283 -15.60 -14.87 -5.03
C ASP A 283 -14.17 -15.28 -5.44
N GLY A 284 -13.25 -14.31 -5.55
CA GLY A 284 -11.86 -14.51 -5.97
C GLY A 284 -11.64 -14.72 -7.48
N ALA A 285 -12.70 -14.75 -8.29
CA ALA A 285 -12.62 -14.84 -9.74
C ALA A 285 -12.66 -13.45 -10.39
N LEU A 286 -11.77 -13.19 -11.34
CA LEU A 286 -11.75 -11.96 -12.15
C LEU A 286 -12.39 -12.23 -13.51
N SER A 287 -13.38 -11.42 -13.88
CA SER A 287 -14.00 -11.41 -15.20
C SER A 287 -14.01 -9.98 -15.76
N CYS A 288 -13.87 -9.84 -17.08
CA CYS A 288 -13.89 -8.55 -17.76
C CYS A 288 -15.03 -8.55 -18.78
N HIS A 289 -15.86 -7.53 -18.75
CA HIS A 289 -17.08 -7.43 -19.54
C HIS A 289 -17.02 -6.17 -20.39
N TYR A 290 -16.96 -6.35 -21.70
CA TYR A 290 -16.94 -5.27 -22.69
C TYR A 290 -18.36 -4.80 -22.97
N CYS A 291 -18.60 -3.49 -22.91
CA CYS A 291 -19.84 -2.88 -23.33
C CYS A 291 -19.91 -2.90 -24.87
N ASP A 292 -20.70 -3.82 -25.41
CA ASP A 292 -20.95 -3.92 -26.85
C ASP A 292 -22.28 -3.23 -27.21
N SER A 293 -22.55 -3.16 -28.51
CA SER A 293 -23.79 -2.68 -29.13
C SER A 293 -25.07 -3.32 -28.56
N PHE A 294 -25.00 -4.54 -28.02
CA PHE A 294 -26.12 -5.28 -27.45
C PHE A 294 -25.80 -5.81 -26.05
N GLY A 295 -25.46 -4.91 -25.13
CA GLY A 295 -25.16 -5.23 -23.74
C GLY A 295 -23.72 -5.70 -23.54
N PHE A 296 -23.45 -6.35 -22.41
CA PHE A 296 -22.10 -6.76 -22.06
C PHE A 296 -21.70 -8.12 -22.62
N GLN A 297 -20.47 -8.21 -23.15
CA GLN A 297 -19.84 -9.45 -23.57
C GLN A 297 -18.57 -9.70 -22.78
N GLN A 298 -18.43 -10.90 -22.22
CA GLN A 298 -17.23 -11.27 -21.50
C GLN A 298 -16.02 -11.42 -22.45
N ILE A 299 -14.91 -10.76 -22.11
CA ILE A 299 -13.64 -10.84 -22.83
C ILE A 299 -12.56 -11.50 -21.96
N THR A 300 -11.54 -12.07 -22.61
CA THR A 300 -10.41 -12.74 -21.96
C THR A 300 -9.11 -12.02 -22.26
N GLY A 301 -8.14 -12.07 -21.34
CA GLY A 301 -6.80 -11.52 -21.57
C GLY A 301 -6.67 -10.00 -21.38
N PHE A 302 -7.73 -9.31 -20.95
CA PHE A 302 -7.68 -7.87 -20.68
C PHE A 302 -6.87 -7.53 -19.42
N LEU A 303 -7.05 -8.30 -18.35
CA LEU A 303 -6.27 -8.18 -17.12
C LEU A 303 -5.60 -9.52 -16.82
N ASP A 304 -4.27 -9.50 -16.66
CA ASP A 304 -3.50 -10.65 -16.20
C ASP A 304 -3.80 -10.88 -14.72
N GLY A 305 -4.75 -11.76 -14.41
CA GLY A 305 -5.09 -12.12 -13.03
C GLY A 305 -4.01 -12.92 -12.27
N ASN A 306 -2.73 -12.84 -12.66
CA ASN A 306 -1.66 -13.62 -12.03
C ASN A 306 -1.08 -12.90 -10.80
N PRO A 307 -1.32 -13.41 -9.57
CA PRO A 307 -0.84 -12.79 -8.33
C PRO A 307 0.68 -12.66 -8.28
N LEU A 308 1.42 -13.54 -8.99
CA LEU A 308 2.87 -13.59 -8.96
C LEU A 308 3.52 -12.43 -9.75
N LYS A 309 2.90 -12.00 -10.85
CA LYS A 309 3.39 -10.87 -11.68
C LYS A 309 3.19 -9.54 -10.96
N ASN A 310 2.10 -9.43 -10.20
CA ASN A 310 1.79 -8.29 -9.32
C ASN A 310 2.75 -8.23 -8.12
N ALA A 311 3.10 -9.38 -7.53
CA ALA A 311 4.10 -9.47 -6.48
C ALA A 311 5.51 -9.10 -6.99
N GLU A 312 5.85 -9.50 -8.22
CA GLU A 312 7.13 -9.13 -8.87
C GLU A 312 7.22 -7.63 -9.14
N MET A 313 6.15 -6.99 -9.65
CA MET A 313 6.09 -5.53 -9.83
C MET A 313 6.17 -4.74 -8.51
N SER A 314 5.62 -5.29 -7.40
CA SER A 314 5.76 -4.69 -6.07
C SER A 314 7.17 -4.80 -5.50
N MET A 315 7.95 -5.80 -5.94
CA MET A 315 9.36 -5.96 -5.56
C MET A 315 10.28 -5.07 -6.41
N GLU A 316 9.90 -4.74 -7.65
CA GLU A 316 10.68 -3.87 -8.53
C GLU A 316 10.73 -2.41 -8.06
N ASP A 317 9.70 -1.92 -7.34
CA ASP A 317 9.70 -0.59 -6.72
C ASP A 317 10.73 -0.47 -5.56
N ASP A 318 11.10 -1.58 -4.91
CA ASP A 318 12.05 -1.60 -3.79
C ASP A 318 13.53 -1.55 -4.24
N TYR A 319 13.83 -1.66 -5.53
CA TYR A 319 15.22 -1.56 -6.03
C TYR A 319 15.80 -0.13 -5.98
N GLY A 320 15.00 0.88 -5.63
CA GLY A 320 15.49 2.22 -5.28
C GLY A 320 16.03 2.35 -3.84
N MET A 321 15.84 1.32 -3.01
CA MET A 321 16.20 1.31 -1.58
C MET A 321 17.55 0.63 -1.35
N ILE A 322 18.62 1.19 -1.91
CA ILE A 322 19.97 0.89 -1.42
C ILE A 322 20.41 2.14 -0.66
N ASP A 323 20.40 2.05 0.67
CA ASP A 323 21.04 2.95 1.65
C ASP A 323 20.17 3.97 2.44
N GLY A 324 18.84 3.79 2.52
CA GLY A 324 18.03 4.45 3.56
C GLY A 324 17.91 5.98 3.49
N ILE A 325 18.29 6.60 2.36
CA ILE A 325 18.04 8.01 2.09
C ILE A 325 16.96 8.10 1.02
N ILE A 326 15.80 8.63 1.39
CA ILE A 326 14.68 8.91 0.50
C ILE A 326 15.11 10.01 -0.48
N ASN A 327 15.39 9.66 -1.73
CA ASN A 327 15.57 10.64 -2.79
C ASN A 327 14.19 11.02 -3.37
N ASN A 328 13.53 12.02 -2.78
CA ASN A 328 12.43 12.76 -3.44
C ASN A 328 12.98 13.77 -4.46
N GLY A 329 13.86 13.30 -5.35
CA GLY A 329 14.29 14.06 -6.53
C GLY A 329 13.42 13.70 -7.74
N PRO A 330 13.30 14.60 -8.74
CA PRO A 330 12.66 14.26 -10.02
C PRO A 330 13.30 12.99 -10.59
N LYS A 331 12.47 11.99 -10.91
CA LYS A 331 12.91 10.69 -11.44
C LYS A 331 13.82 10.91 -12.66
N GLU A 332 15.08 10.51 -12.53
CA GLU A 332 16.04 10.61 -13.63
C GLU A 332 15.66 9.62 -14.74
N PRO A 333 15.59 10.06 -16.01
CA PRO A 333 15.11 9.22 -17.11
C PRO A 333 16.06 8.05 -17.40
N THR A 334 15.50 6.90 -17.79
CA THR A 334 16.25 5.70 -18.20
C THR A 334 16.68 5.75 -19.66
N VAL A 335 17.62 4.91 -20.09
CA VAL A 335 18.09 4.88 -21.50
C VAL A 335 16.92 4.56 -22.43
N ALA A 336 16.06 3.62 -22.04
CA ALA A 336 14.87 3.25 -22.82
C ALA A 336 13.89 4.42 -23.01
N GLN A 337 13.67 5.23 -21.97
CA GLN A 337 12.81 6.42 -22.05
C GLN A 337 13.41 7.50 -22.95
N LEU A 338 14.72 7.76 -22.85
CA LEU A 338 15.40 8.74 -23.71
C LEU A 338 15.49 8.28 -25.17
N GLU A 339 15.67 6.98 -25.43
CA GLU A 339 15.62 6.44 -26.78
C GLU A 339 14.22 6.56 -27.40
N GLN A 340 13.17 6.30 -26.62
CA GLN A 340 11.79 6.45 -27.08
C GLN A 340 11.46 7.93 -27.37
N GLN A 341 11.93 8.85 -26.53
CA GLN A 341 11.79 10.29 -26.74
C GLN A 341 12.54 10.78 -28.00
N ALA A 342 13.73 10.25 -28.26
CA ALA A 342 14.46 10.54 -29.49
C ALA A 342 13.74 10.00 -30.74
N ARG A 343 13.15 8.80 -30.63
CA ARG A 343 12.36 8.18 -31.71
C ARG A 343 11.04 8.91 -31.98
N SER A 344 10.45 9.54 -30.97
CA SER A 344 9.27 10.40 -31.13
C SER A 344 9.62 11.81 -31.65
N GLY A 345 10.89 12.07 -32.01
CA GLY A 345 11.33 13.33 -32.59
C GLY A 345 11.47 14.48 -31.59
N GLN A 346 11.42 14.20 -30.29
CA GLN A 346 11.65 15.21 -29.25
C GLN A 346 13.15 15.34 -28.94
N PRO A 347 13.64 16.56 -28.63
CA PRO A 347 15.05 16.77 -28.33
C PRO A 347 15.41 16.10 -27.01
N ILE A 348 16.47 15.29 -27.03
CA ILE A 348 17.04 14.68 -25.83
C ILE A 348 18.38 15.33 -25.46
N SER A 349 18.68 15.39 -24.16
CA SER A 349 19.98 15.83 -23.65
C SER A 349 21.00 14.71 -23.79
N LEU A 350 22.11 14.98 -24.49
CA LEU A 350 23.23 14.03 -24.58
C LEU A 350 23.92 13.79 -23.22
N MET A 351 23.83 14.76 -22.30
CA MET A 351 24.36 14.62 -20.95
C MET A 351 23.56 13.58 -20.15
N ASP A 352 22.24 13.61 -20.29
CA ASP A 352 21.32 12.73 -19.57
C ASP A 352 21.38 11.31 -20.14
N LEU A 353 21.54 11.18 -21.47
CA LEU A 353 21.76 9.89 -22.11
C LEU A 353 23.07 9.25 -21.65
N ALA A 354 24.16 10.02 -21.56
CA ALA A 354 25.43 9.50 -21.06
C ALA A 354 25.34 9.06 -19.58
N ALA A 355 24.67 9.85 -18.74
CA ALA A 355 24.43 9.50 -17.34
C ALA A 355 23.56 8.24 -17.19
N ALA A 356 22.54 8.08 -18.03
CA ALA A 356 21.70 6.88 -18.05
C ALA A 356 22.49 5.63 -18.49
N VAL A 357 23.31 5.72 -19.53
CA VAL A 357 24.15 4.59 -19.99
C VAL A 357 25.17 4.17 -18.93
N HIS A 358 25.81 5.13 -18.25
CA HIS A 358 26.76 4.81 -17.19
C HIS A 358 26.13 4.15 -15.97
N ARG A 359 24.88 4.48 -15.63
CA ARG A 359 24.13 3.83 -14.55
C ARG A 359 23.80 2.38 -14.91
N GLU A 360 23.26 2.13 -16.10
CA GLU A 360 22.93 0.77 -16.56
C GLU A 360 24.18 -0.13 -16.71
N ASP A 361 25.30 0.41 -17.19
CA ASP A 361 26.57 -0.34 -17.27
C ASP A 361 27.20 -0.59 -15.90
N GLY A 362 26.98 0.31 -14.94
CA GLY A 362 27.41 0.15 -13.54
C GLY A 362 26.70 -1.00 -12.84
N ASP A 363 25.40 -1.17 -13.09
CA ASP A 363 24.59 -2.24 -12.50
C ASP A 363 24.86 -3.61 -13.15
N LYS A 364 25.14 -3.65 -14.46
CA LYS A 364 25.60 -4.89 -15.13
C LYS A 364 26.93 -5.41 -14.56
N ARG A 365 27.81 -4.53 -14.06
CA ARG A 365 29.10 -4.90 -13.46
C ARG A 365 29.02 -5.37 -12.00
N LYS A 366 27.85 -5.28 -11.35
CA LYS A 366 27.62 -5.78 -9.98
C LYS A 366 27.08 -7.22 -9.93
N SER A 367 27.19 -8.00 -11.01
CA SER A 367 26.94 -9.44 -10.96
C SER A 367 28.13 -10.18 -10.32
N VAL A 368 27.98 -10.56 -9.05
CA VAL A 368 28.93 -11.37 -8.26
C VAL A 368 29.29 -12.70 -8.97
N VAL A 369 28.45 -13.15 -9.91
CA VAL A 369 28.61 -14.38 -10.69
C VAL A 369 29.82 -14.32 -11.65
N GLU A 370 30.18 -13.13 -12.15
CA GLU A 370 31.28 -12.99 -13.12
C GLU A 370 32.65 -12.86 -12.43
N GLN A 371 32.70 -12.40 -11.19
CA GLN A 371 33.91 -12.40 -10.36
C GLN A 371 34.29 -13.81 -9.86
N LEU A 372 33.31 -14.71 -9.69
CA LEU A 372 33.55 -16.11 -9.30
C LEU A 372 34.15 -16.97 -10.44
N HIS A 373 33.96 -16.59 -11.70
CA HIS A 373 34.52 -17.30 -12.86
C HIS A 373 35.96 -16.88 -13.21
N GLN A 374 36.50 -15.84 -12.56
CA GLN A 374 37.87 -15.34 -12.79
C GLN A 374 38.85 -15.66 -11.64
N GLN A 375 38.61 -16.72 -10.86
CA GLN A 375 39.67 -17.26 -10.00
C GLN A 375 40.67 -18.08 -10.83
N PRO A 376 41.97 -17.70 -10.86
CA PRO A 376 42.98 -18.50 -11.55
C PRO A 376 43.20 -19.82 -10.82
N LYS A 377 43.17 -20.93 -11.57
CA LYS A 377 43.61 -22.26 -11.12
C LYS A 377 45.00 -22.14 -10.48
N GLN A 378 45.10 -22.37 -9.17
CA GLN A 378 46.38 -22.57 -8.50
C GLN A 378 47.02 -23.87 -9.02
N GLU A 379 47.99 -23.75 -9.93
CA GLU A 379 48.91 -24.83 -10.28
C GLU A 379 49.80 -25.15 -9.07
N SER A 380 49.67 -26.38 -8.55
CA SER A 380 50.58 -26.93 -7.56
C SER A 380 51.94 -27.25 -8.21
N LYS A 381 52.90 -26.33 -8.14
CA LYS A 381 54.32 -26.62 -8.43
C LYS A 381 55.03 -27.06 -7.15
N LYS A 382 55.25 -28.38 -7.01
CA LYS A 382 56.39 -28.92 -6.25
C LYS A 382 57.09 -29.99 -7.09
N THR A 383 58.11 -29.53 -7.80
CA THR A 383 59.18 -30.31 -8.43
C THR A 383 60.00 -31.03 -7.36
N ALA A 384 60.09 -32.36 -7.47
CA ALA A 384 61.02 -33.18 -6.69
C ALA A 384 62.41 -33.21 -7.37
N PRO A 385 63.52 -33.18 -6.60
CA PRO A 385 64.87 -33.04 -7.15
C PRO A 385 65.45 -34.36 -7.69
N LYS A 386 66.19 -34.28 -8.80
CA LYS A 386 66.97 -35.38 -9.39
C LYS A 386 68.31 -35.56 -8.68
N LYS A 387 68.73 -36.80 -8.43
CA LYS A 387 70.08 -37.30 -8.79
C LYS A 387 70.22 -38.83 -8.64
N SER A 388 70.35 -39.46 -9.80
CA SER A 388 71.36 -40.45 -10.21
C SER A 388 71.79 -41.61 -9.29
N ALA A 389 71.52 -42.80 -9.81
CA ALA A 389 72.46 -43.89 -10.14
C ALA A 389 73.23 -44.62 -9.01
N GLU A 390 72.75 -45.85 -8.80
CA GLU A 390 73.52 -47.10 -8.81
C GLU A 390 74.66 -47.36 -7.79
N ARG A 391 74.36 -48.38 -6.98
CA ARG A 391 75.14 -49.61 -6.75
C ARG A 391 75.95 -49.71 -5.45
N GLU A 392 75.60 -50.80 -4.76
CA GLU A 392 76.26 -51.44 -3.63
C GLU A 392 77.79 -51.46 -3.70
N LEU A 393 78.42 -51.12 -2.57
CA LEU A 393 79.24 -52.03 -1.76
C LEU A 393 79.40 -51.45 -0.34
#